data_AF-A0A947FX34-F1
#
_entry.id   AF-A0A947FX34-F1
#
_cell.length_a   1.000
_cell.length_b   1.000
_cell.length_c   1.000
_cell.angle_alpha   90.00
_cell.angle_beta   90.00
_cell.angle_gamma   90.00
#
_symmetry.space_group_name_H-M   'P 1'
#
loop_
_entity.id
_entity.type
_entity.pdbx_description
1 polymer ?
#
loop_
_entity_poly.entity_id
_entity_poly.type
_entity_poly.pdbx_seq_one_letter_code
_entity_poly.pdbx_strand_id
1 'polypeptide(L)' 'MVEDLQPERLGELIRGGWGRSLTIKESTASTMDDASSAAADGARDGHVVLADQQTRGRGAHGRQWDSPPRSD' A
#
# COMPACT_ATOMS: atom_id res chain seq x y z
N MET A 1 -1.88 -13.29 4.53
CA MET A 1 -0.83 -12.26 4.39
C MET A 1 0.45 -12.95 3.97
N VAL A 2 1.12 -12.44 2.94
CA VAL A 2 2.47 -12.90 2.56
C VAL A 2 3.43 -12.60 3.72
N GLU A 3 4.34 -13.51 4.02
CA GLU A 3 5.30 -13.36 5.15
C GLU A 3 6.13 -12.08 5.03
N ASP A 4 6.41 -11.62 3.82
CA ASP A 4 7.20 -10.41 3.56
C ASP A 4 6.45 -9.09 3.82
N LEU A 5 5.12 -9.13 3.94
CA LEU A 5 4.27 -7.97 4.23
C LEU A 5 3.95 -7.83 5.73
N GLN A 6 4.67 -8.52 6.61
CA GLN A 6 4.50 -8.35 8.05
C GLN A 6 4.92 -6.94 8.49
N PRO A 7 4.11 -6.22 9.31
CA PRO A 7 4.41 -4.86 9.75
C PRO A 7 5.79 -4.73 10.41
N GLU A 8 6.18 -5.72 11.20
CA GLU A 8 7.46 -5.75 11.93
C GLU A 8 8.63 -5.76 10.94
N ARG A 9 8.54 -6.63 9.92
CA ARG A 9 9.56 -6.74 8.87
C ARG A 9 9.65 -5.48 8.02
N LEU A 10 8.51 -4.89 7.68
CA LEU A 10 8.47 -3.65 6.91
C LEU A 10 9.03 -2.46 7.69
N GLY A 11 8.80 -2.41 9.00
CA GLY A 11 9.42 -1.42 9.90
C GLY A 11 10.94 -1.48 9.86
N GLU A 12 11.52 -2.68 9.72
CA GLU A 12 12.96 -2.85 9.56
C GLU A 12 13.50 -2.42 8.19
N LEU A 13 12.67 -2.34 7.15
CA LEU A 13 13.12 -2.08 5.76
C LEU A 13 12.87 -0.63 5.33
N ILE A 14 11.79 -0.01 5.81
CA ILE A 14 11.43 1.35 5.42
C ILE A 14 12.39 2.34 6.09
N ARG A 15 12.83 3.33 5.32
CA ARG A 15 13.84 4.32 5.72
C ARG A 15 13.40 5.73 5.34
N GLY A 16 13.96 6.71 6.03
CA GLY A 16 13.71 8.12 5.76
C GLY A 16 12.36 8.60 6.29
N GLY A 17 11.72 9.53 5.56
CA GLY A 17 10.45 10.12 5.97
C GLY A 17 9.23 9.19 5.86
N TRP A 18 9.37 8.01 5.27
CA TRP A 18 8.30 7.05 4.97
C TRP A 18 8.09 6.04 6.11
N GLY A 19 6.94 5.37 6.12
CA GLY A 19 6.63 4.30 7.09
C GLY A 19 6.35 4.81 8.50
N ARG A 20 6.09 6.11 8.68
CA ARG A 20 5.72 6.69 10.00
C ARG A 20 4.40 6.15 10.55
N SER A 21 3.57 5.63 9.65
CA SER A 21 2.40 4.80 9.93
C SER A 21 2.15 3.90 8.72
N LEU A 22 1.61 2.71 8.98
CA LEU A 22 1.44 1.66 7.98
C LEU A 22 -0.01 1.16 7.96
N THR A 23 -0.56 0.99 6.78
CA THR A 23 -1.79 0.23 6.54
C THR A 23 -1.46 -0.93 5.63
N ILE A 24 -1.70 -2.16 6.08
CA ILE A 24 -1.39 -3.38 5.33
C ILE A 24 -2.69 -4.15 5.12
N LYS A 25 -2.97 -4.50 3.87
CA LYS A 25 -4.20 -5.17 3.45
C LYS A 25 -3.85 -6.42 2.65
N GLU A 26 -4.67 -7.47 2.74
CA GLU A 26 -4.51 -8.62 1.83
C GLU A 26 -4.98 -8.28 0.41
N SER A 27 -6.08 -7.54 0.28
CA SER A 27 -6.60 -7.14 -1.01
C SER A 27 -7.23 -5.76 -0.91
N THR A 28 -7.10 -4.97 -1.98
CA THR A 28 -7.75 -3.68 -2.12
C THR A 28 -8.18 -3.41 -3.56
N ALA A 29 -9.01 -2.40 -3.78
CA ALA A 29 -9.30 -1.91 -5.12
C ALA A 29 -8.06 -1.22 -5.71
N SER A 30 -7.53 -0.21 -5.02
CA SER A 30 -6.27 0.45 -5.35
C SER A 30 -5.60 0.99 -4.08
N THR A 31 -4.30 0.73 -3.91
CA THR A 31 -3.53 1.27 -2.78
C THR A 31 -3.45 2.79 -2.83
N MET A 32 -3.51 3.39 -4.02
CA MET A 32 -3.49 4.84 -4.19
C MET A 32 -4.80 5.51 -3.77
N ASP A 33 -5.95 4.82 -3.91
CA ASP A 33 -7.22 5.30 -3.35
C ASP A 33 -7.21 5.28 -1.84
N ASP A 34 -6.76 4.15 -1.28
CA ASP A 34 -6.62 4.00 0.17
C ASP A 34 -5.70 5.08 0.74
N ALA A 35 -4.55 5.34 0.10
CA ALA A 35 -3.61 6.38 0.52
C ALA A 35 -4.22 7.79 0.41
N SER A 36 -4.97 8.06 -0.66
CA SER A 36 -5.67 9.34 -0.82
C SER A 36 -6.75 9.55 0.24
N SER A 37 -7.51 8.50 0.58
CA SER A 37 -8.51 8.55 1.65
C SER A 37 -7.84 8.78 2.99
N ALA A 38 -6.79 8.02 3.30
CA ALA A 38 -6.05 8.16 4.55
C ALA A 38 -5.47 9.57 4.71
N ALA A 39 -4.93 10.15 3.64
CA ALA A 39 -4.46 11.54 3.65
C ALA A 39 -5.60 12.54 3.92
N ALA A 40 -6.77 12.35 3.31
CA ALA A 40 -7.95 13.18 3.56
C ALA A 40 -8.45 13.04 5.02
N ASP A 41 -8.30 11.86 5.61
CA ASP A 41 -8.62 11.57 7.01
C ASP A 41 -7.54 12.04 8.01
N GLY A 42 -6.47 12.70 7.53
CA GLY A 42 -5.42 13.28 8.37
C GLY A 42 -4.27 12.33 8.70
N ALA A 43 -4.04 11.30 7.88
CA ALA A 43 -2.85 10.46 8.01
C ALA A 43 -1.57 11.31 7.96
N ARG A 44 -0.59 10.91 8.76
CA ARG A 44 0.68 11.63 8.89
C ARG A 44 1.45 11.58 7.57
N ASP A 45 2.20 12.64 7.29
CA ASP A 45 3.17 12.63 6.20
C ASP A 45 4.08 11.38 6.31
N GLY A 46 4.33 10.74 5.17
CA GLY A 46 5.01 9.46 5.10
C GLY A 46 4.18 8.23 5.50
N HIS A 47 2.84 8.33 5.58
CA HIS A 47 1.96 7.16 5.67
C HIS A 47 2.12 6.26 4.44
N VAL A 48 2.19 4.95 4.66
CA VAL A 48 2.36 3.96 3.60
C VAL A 48 1.19 2.96 3.63
N VAL A 49 0.59 2.73 2.46
CA VAL A 49 -0.40 1.68 2.24
C VAL A 49 0.22 0.59 1.38
N LEU A 50 0.20 -0.64 1.88
CA LEU A 50 0.64 -1.85 1.19
C LEU A 50 -0.53 -2.82 1.05
N ALA A 51 -0.60 -3.49 -0.09
CA ALA A 51 -1.54 -4.57 -0.31
C ALA A 51 -0.90 -5.69 -1.14
N ASP A 52 -1.20 -6.94 -0.80
CA ASP A 52 -0.77 -8.12 -1.58
C ASP A 52 -1.47 -8.14 -2.96
N GLN A 53 -2.73 -7.73 -3.03
CA GLN A 53 -3.49 -7.67 -4.28
C GLN A 53 -4.15 -6.29 -4.52
N GLN A 54 -4.16 -5.86 -5.78
CA GLN A 54 -5.07 -4.80 -6.27
C GLN A 54 -6.03 -5.36 -7.32
N THR A 55 -7.33 -5.24 -7.06
CA THR A 55 -8.40 -5.73 -7.97
C THR A 55 -8.82 -4.71 -9.02
N ARG A 56 -8.52 -3.42 -8.80
CA ARG A 56 -8.83 -2.29 -9.68
C ARG A 56 -7.67 -1.30 -9.74
N GLY A 57 -6.45 -1.83 -9.80
CA GLY A 57 -5.23 -1.02 -9.79
C GLY A 57 -5.25 0.04 -10.90
N ARG A 58 -4.78 1.25 -10.58
CA ARG A 58 -4.67 2.35 -11.54
C ARG A 58 -3.24 2.57 -11.99
N GLY A 59 -3.03 2.46 -13.29
CA GLY A 59 -1.81 2.88 -13.98
C GLY A 59 -1.90 4.31 -14.52
N ALA A 60 -0.78 4.82 -15.03
CA ALA A 60 -0.72 6.17 -15.60
C ALA A 60 -1.60 6.32 -16.85
N HIS A 61 -2.12 7.53 -17.09
CA HIS A 61 -2.95 7.89 -18.26
C HIS A 61 -4.20 7.01 -18.42
N GLY A 62 -4.84 6.64 -17.30
CA GLY A 62 -6.07 5.83 -17.32
C GLY A 62 -5.86 4.35 -17.65
N ARG A 63 -4.60 3.88 -17.72
CA ARG A 63 -4.31 2.44 -17.86
C ARG A 63 -4.70 1.70 -16.59
N GLN A 64 -4.99 0.41 -16.74
CA GLN A 64 -5.16 -0.49 -15.61
C GLN A 64 -3.79 -1.00 -15.12
N TRP A 65 -3.66 -1.22 -13.83
CA TRP A 65 -2.51 -1.86 -13.20
C TRP A 65 -2.96 -3.24 -12.69
N ASP A 66 -2.34 -4.29 -13.22
CA ASP A 66 -2.57 -5.67 -12.78
C ASP A 66 -1.63 -6.00 -11.62
N SER A 67 -2.20 -6.53 -10.53
CA SER A 67 -1.45 -6.89 -9.31
C SER A 67 -2.16 -8.08 -8.66
N PRO A 68 -1.98 -9.29 -9.22
CA PRO A 68 -2.55 -10.50 -8.66
C PRO A 68 -1.90 -10.83 -7.30
N PRO A 69 -2.56 -11.62 -6.45
CA PRO A 69 -2.03 -11.95 -5.13
C PRO A 69 -0.76 -12.80 -5.27
N ARG A 70 0.22 -12.61 -4.37
CA ARG A 70 1.50 -13.32 -4.36
C ARG A 70 2.31 -13.18 -5.64
N SER A 71 2.24 -12.00 -6.26
CA SER A 71 3.02 -11.67 -7.46
C SER A 71 4.32 -10.94 -7.14
N ASP A 72 4.61 -10.76 -5.86
CA ASP A 72 5.81 -10.16 -5.30
C ASP A 72 7.08 -11.03 -5.49
#